data_AF-A0A1G1CSA0-F1
#
_entry.id   AF-A0A1G1CSA0-F1
#
_cell.length_a   1.000
_cell.length_b   1.000
_cell.length_c   1.000
_cell.angle_alpha   90.00
_cell.angle_beta   90.00
_cell.angle_gamma   90.00
#
_symmetry.space_group_name_H-M   'P 1'
#
loop_
_entity.id
_entity.type
_entity.pdbx_description
1 polymer ?
#
loop_
_entity_poly.entity_id
_entity_poly.type
_entity_poly.pdbx_seq_one_letter_code
_entity_poly.pdbx_strand_id
1 'polypeptide(L)'
;MISLGYWFSAYTLGLLLHPYKTVRELVRRPVFGPLVTAPLVIWGVCWLTTMIGLRFGWVVLWILGLEATPRFIHILAFLWWWLTNFLLLWQMVVAYLWVRFKVATGN
;
A
#
# COMPACT_ATOMS: atom_id res chain seq x y z
N MET A 1 23.10 -2.66 5.17
CA MET A 1 21.70 -2.26 5.47
C MET A 1 21.25 -1.02 4.70
N ILE A 2 22.09 0.01 4.53
CA ILE A 2 21.74 1.24 3.79
C ILE A 2 21.33 0.97 2.33
N SER A 3 21.92 -0.01 1.64
CA SER A 3 21.55 -0.31 0.25
C SER A 3 20.15 -0.92 0.12
N LEU A 4 19.75 -1.84 1.00
CA LEU A 4 18.46 -2.54 0.93
C LEU A 4 17.26 -1.59 1.06
N GLY A 5 17.34 -0.63 1.99
CA GLY A 5 16.31 0.40 2.15
C GLY A 5 16.23 1.36 0.96
N TYR A 6 17.38 1.69 0.34
CA TYR A 6 17.42 2.50 -0.87
C TYR A 6 16.75 1.79 -2.05
N TRP A 7 17.04 0.50 -2.27
CA TRP A 7 16.37 -0.29 -3.30
C TRP A 7 14.86 -0.38 -3.07
N PHE A 8 14.42 -0.57 -1.82
CA PHE A 8 13.01 -0.59 -1.47
C PHE A 8 12.31 0.74 -1.79
N SER A 9 12.90 1.86 -1.38
CA SER A 9 12.37 3.20 -1.67
C SER A 9 12.31 3.47 -3.17
N ALA A 10 13.39 3.16 -3.90
CA ALA A 10 13.47 3.36 -5.35
C ALA A 10 12.43 2.51 -6.11
N TYR A 11 12.22 1.25 -5.74
CA TYR A 11 11.21 0.40 -6.37
C TYR A 11 9.79 0.82 -6.00
N THR A 12 9.54 1.28 -4.77
CA THR A 12 8.21 1.74 -4.33
C THR A 12 7.81 3.03 -5.05
N LEU A 13 8.73 3.99 -5.12
CA LEU A 13 8.52 5.26 -5.81
C LEU A 13 8.48 5.06 -7.34
N GLY A 14 9.30 4.14 -7.84
CA GLY A 14 9.29 3.71 -9.24
C GLY A 14 8.00 2.99 -9.64
N LEU A 15 7.37 2.23 -8.74
CA LEU A 15 6.06 1.64 -8.98
C LEU A 15 5.03 2.75 -9.17
N LEU A 16 4.98 3.74 -8.28
CA LEU A 16 4.06 4.88 -8.33
C LEU A 16 4.21 5.74 -9.59
N LEU A 17 5.44 6.14 -9.94
CA LEU A 17 5.66 7.08 -11.05
C LEU A 17 5.76 6.39 -12.41
N HIS A 18 6.36 5.20 -12.47
CA HIS A 18 6.67 4.49 -13.72
C HIS A 18 6.35 2.99 -13.61
N PRO A 19 5.09 2.61 -13.37
CA PRO A 19 4.69 1.24 -13.06
C PRO A 19 5.13 0.25 -14.14
N TYR A 20 5.03 0.63 -15.42
CA TYR A 20 5.39 -0.24 -16.53
C TYR A 20 6.86 -0.67 -16.52
N LYS A 21 7.78 0.30 -16.35
CA LYS A 21 9.23 0.05 -16.38
C LYS A 21 9.64 -0.75 -15.13
N THR A 22 9.11 -0.35 -13.99
CA THR A 22 9.47 -0.91 -12.69
C THR A 22 8.98 -2.36 -12.55
N VAL A 23 7.74 -2.66 -12.93
CA VAL A 23 7.20 -4.04 -12.89
C VAL A 23 7.97 -4.97 -13.84
N ARG A 24 8.34 -4.49 -15.04
CA ARG A 24 9.16 -5.26 -15.98
C ARG A 24 10.52 -5.65 -15.38
N GLU A 25 11.13 -4.75 -14.60
CA GLU A 25 12.40 -5.02 -13.92
C GLU A 25 12.22 -5.97 -12.75
N LEU A 26 11.15 -5.80 -11.95
CA LEU A 26 10.80 -6.69 -10.84
C LEU A 26 10.57 -8.14 -11.32
N VAL A 27 9.91 -8.36 -12.46
CA VAL A 27 9.67 -9.71 -13.00
C VAL A 27 10.98 -10.43 -13.34
N ARG A 28 12.01 -9.69 -13.77
CA ARG A 28 13.34 -10.23 -14.07
C ARG A 28 14.15 -10.57 -12.82
N ARG A 29 13.76 -10.06 -11.65
CA ARG A 29 14.46 -10.25 -10.37
C ARG A 29 13.55 -10.95 -9.36
N PRO A 30 13.57 -12.30 -9.27
CA PRO A 30 12.60 -13.06 -8.47
C PRO A 30 12.62 -12.70 -6.97
N VAL A 31 13.77 -12.23 -6.45
CA VAL A 31 13.94 -11.77 -5.06
C VAL A 31 12.97 -10.65 -4.68
N PHE A 32 12.58 -9.82 -5.66
CA PHE A 32 11.75 -8.64 -5.43
C PHE A 32 10.28 -8.86 -5.79
N GLY A 33 9.89 -10.06 -6.26
CA GLY A 33 8.49 -10.40 -6.56
C GLY A 33 7.49 -10.14 -5.41
N PRO A 34 7.83 -10.41 -4.13
CA PRO A 34 6.95 -10.11 -3.01
C PRO A 34 6.62 -8.61 -2.82
N LEU A 35 7.43 -7.70 -3.38
CA LEU A 35 7.16 -6.26 -3.32
C LEU A 35 5.89 -5.86 -4.07
N VAL A 36 5.49 -6.64 -5.07
CA VAL A 36 4.22 -6.41 -5.75
C VAL A 36 3.06 -6.58 -4.77
N THR A 37 3.09 -7.59 -3.90
CA THR A 37 2.03 -7.85 -2.92
C THR A 37 2.18 -7.09 -1.61
N ALA A 38 3.35 -6.52 -1.32
CA ALA A 38 3.63 -5.83 -0.07
C ALA A 38 2.64 -4.70 0.26
N PRO A 39 2.21 -3.83 -0.70
CA PRO A 39 1.22 -2.79 -0.42
C PRO A 39 -0.11 -3.35 0.09
N LEU A 40 -0.58 -4.49 -0.44
CA LEU A 40 -1.80 -5.15 0.05
C LEU A 40 -1.64 -5.71 1.45
N VAL A 41 -0.50 -6.34 1.74
CA VAL A 41 -0.24 -6.92 3.06
C VAL A 41 -0.16 -5.82 4.11
N ILE A 42 0.62 -4.76 3.83
CA ILE A 42 0.74 -3.60 4.71
C ILE A 42 -0.63 -2.94 4.87
N TRP A 43 -1.38 -2.73 3.79
CA TRP A 43 -2.71 -2.14 3.86
C TRP A 43 -3.68 -3.01 4.66
N GLY A 44 -3.66 -4.34 4.50
CA GLY A 44 -4.48 -5.27 5.25
C GLY A 44 -4.15 -5.25 6.75
N VAL A 45 -2.86 -5.21 7.11
CA VAL A 45 -2.44 -5.01 8.50
C VAL A 45 -2.93 -3.67 9.03
N CYS A 46 -2.71 -2.58 8.28
CA CYS A 46 -3.21 -1.26 8.64
C CYS A 46 -4.73 -1.26 8.83
N TRP A 47 -5.48 -1.93 7.97
CA TRP A 47 -6.93 -2.02 8.03
C TRP A 47 -7.40 -2.79 9.27
N LEU A 48 -6.77 -3.91 9.59
CA LEU A 48 -7.03 -4.65 10.83
C LEU A 48 -6.70 -3.81 12.06
N THR A 49 -5.55 -3.14 12.07
CA THR A 49 -5.17 -2.24 13.18
C THR A 49 -6.11 -1.04 13.30
N THR A 50 -6.65 -0.51 12.21
CA THR A 50 -7.60 0.60 12.22
C THR A 50 -8.99 0.12 12.65
N MET A 51 -9.43 -1.09 12.31
CA MET A 51 -10.68 -1.65 12.83
C MET A 51 -10.62 -1.91 14.33
N ILE A 52 -9.52 -2.50 14.79
CA ILE A 52 -9.24 -2.67 16.23
C ILE A 52 -9.14 -1.28 16.87
N GLY A 53 -8.37 -0.40 16.26
CA GLY A 53 -8.12 0.97 16.70
C GLY A 53 -9.35 1.87 16.67
N LEU A 54 -10.38 1.61 15.86
CA LEU A 54 -11.66 2.32 15.88
C LEU A 54 -12.55 1.78 16.99
N ARG A 55 -12.50 0.48 17.26
CA ARG A 55 -13.19 -0.15 18.40
C ARG A 55 -12.64 0.34 19.75
N PHE A 56 -11.35 0.67 19.79
CA PHE A 56 -10.68 1.33 20.92
C PHE A 56 -10.37 2.82 20.64
N GLY A 57 -10.93 3.41 19.58
CA GLY A 57 -10.48 4.71 19.06
C GLY A 57 -10.81 5.87 19.97
N TRP A 58 -11.88 5.70 20.75
CA TRP A 58 -12.20 6.58 21.86
C TRP A 58 -11.11 6.60 22.92
N VAL A 59 -10.46 5.46 23.21
CA VAL A 59 -9.36 5.38 24.18
C VAL A 59 -8.12 6.09 23.67
N VAL A 60 -7.77 5.93 22.39
CA VAL A 60 -6.59 6.58 21.78
C VAL A 60 -6.79 8.10 21.65
N LEU A 61 -7.97 8.54 21.22
CA LEU A 61 -8.31 9.97 21.15
C LEU A 61 -8.33 10.62 22.53
N TRP A 62 -8.79 9.88 23.55
CA TRP A 62 -8.75 10.31 24.95
C TRP A 62 -7.31 10.41 25.50
N ILE A 63 -6.45 9.44 25.21
CA ILE A 63 -5.01 9.46 25.59
C ILE A 63 -4.26 10.62 24.92
N LEU A 64 -4.59 10.94 23.67
CA LEU A 64 -3.96 12.03 22.91
C LEU A 64 -4.57 13.42 23.18
N GLY A 65 -5.61 13.50 24.03
CA GLY A 65 -6.29 14.77 24.35
C GLY A 65 -6.96 15.43 23.15
N LEU A 66 -7.26 14.67 22.10
CA LEU A 66 -7.83 15.19 20.85
C LEU A 66 -9.35 15.13 20.92
N GLU A 67 -10.00 16.29 20.93
CA GLU A 67 -11.45 16.39 20.77
C GLU A 67 -11.82 16.08 19.31
N ALA A 68 -12.29 14.85 19.08
CA ALA A 68 -12.74 14.43 17.77
C ALA A 68 -14.09 15.09 17.43
N THR A 69 -14.03 16.22 16.74
CA THR A 69 -15.25 16.83 16.18
C THR A 69 -15.87 15.91 15.11
N PRO A 70 -17.20 15.88 14.96
CA PRO A 70 -17.87 15.02 13.95
C PRO A 70 -17.35 15.25 12.53
N ARG A 71 -17.04 16.51 12.18
CA ARG A 71 -16.47 16.86 10.87
C ARG A 71 -15.09 16.23 10.63
N PHE A 72 -14.23 16.21 11.66
CA PHE A 72 -12.90 15.61 11.57
C PHE A 72 -13.00 14.09 11.33
N ILE A 73 -13.92 13.42 12.03
CA ILE A 73 -14.17 11.98 11.85
C ILE A 73 -14.67 11.68 10.43
N HIS A 74 -15.59 12.49 9.90
CA HIS A 74 -16.10 12.32 8.53
C HIS A 74 -15.01 12.50 7.46
N ILE A 75 -14.14 13.50 7.61
CA ILE A 75 -13.02 13.72 6.67
C ILE A 75 -12.05 12.54 6.73
N LEU A 76 -11.71 12.06 7.92
CA LEU A 76 -10.81 10.92 8.09
C LEU A 76 -11.41 9.65 7.49
N ALA A 77 -12.71 9.40 7.69
CA ALA A 77 -13.43 8.27 7.11
C ALA A 77 -13.46 8.35 5.57
N PHE A 78 -13.70 9.54 5.01
CA PHE A 78 -13.66 9.76 3.57
C PHE A 78 -12.27 9.48 2.99
N LEU A 79 -11.21 10.05 3.59
CA LEU A 79 -9.83 9.83 3.16
C LEU A 79 -9.45 8.35 3.24
N TRP A 80 -9.85 7.67 4.32
CA TRP A 80 -9.62 6.24 4.51
C TRP A 80 -10.28 5.41 3.41
N TRP A 81 -11.55 5.67 3.12
CA TRP A 81 -12.29 4.96 2.08
C TRP A 81 -11.71 5.24 0.69
N TRP A 82 -11.38 6.49 0.40
CA TRP A 82 -10.75 6.89 -0.85
C TRP A 82 -9.40 6.19 -1.05
N LEU A 83 -8.53 6.22 -0.03
CA LEU A 83 -7.21 5.55 -0.07
C LEU A 83 -7.35 4.05 -0.25
N THR A 84 -8.35 3.42 0.38
CA THR A 84 -8.65 1.99 0.19
C THR A 84 -8.94 1.68 -1.28
N ASN A 85 -9.86 2.42 -1.89
CA ASN A 85 -10.24 2.19 -3.28
C ASN A 85 -9.09 2.49 -4.24
N PHE A 86 -8.35 3.57 -4.00
CA PHE A 86 -7.17 3.91 -4.77
C PHE A 86 -6.14 2.78 -4.72
N LEU A 87 -5.81 2.26 -3.53
CA LEU A 87 -4.87 1.15 -3.36
C LEU A 87 -5.33 -0.13 -4.05
N LEU A 88 -6.62 -0.48 -3.96
CA LEU A 88 -7.15 -1.67 -4.62
C LEU A 88 -7.05 -1.55 -6.15
N LEU A 89 -7.47 -0.42 -6.72
CA LEU A 89 -7.37 -0.17 -8.16
C LEU A 89 -5.91 -0.17 -8.61
N TRP A 90 -5.04 0.51 -7.85
CA TRP A 90 -3.62 0.56 -8.13
C TRP A 90 -2.99 -0.82 -8.12
N GLN A 91 -3.37 -1.65 -7.15
CA GLN A 91 -2.88 -3.00 -7.05
C GLN A 91 -3.34 -3.88 -8.21
N MET A 92 -4.58 -3.71 -8.70
CA MET A 92 -5.03 -4.40 -9.91
C MET A 92 -4.16 -4.05 -11.11
N VAL A 93 -3.77 -2.78 -11.27
CA VAL A 93 -2.86 -2.34 -12.35
C VAL A 93 -1.50 -3.02 -12.21
N VAL A 94 -0.90 -3.01 -11.03
CA VAL A 94 0.42 -3.63 -10.80
C VAL A 94 0.35 -5.14 -11.01
N ALA A 95 -0.70 -5.81 -10.52
CA ALA A 95 -0.91 -7.25 -10.69
C ALA A 95 -1.11 -7.62 -12.17
N TYR A 96 -1.90 -6.86 -12.91
CA TYR A 96 -2.07 -7.02 -14.35
C TYR A 96 -0.74 -6.91 -15.09
N LEU A 97 0.04 -5.85 -14.82
CA LEU A 97 1.35 -5.67 -15.43
C LEU A 97 2.30 -6.82 -15.07
N TRP A 98 2.26 -7.29 -13.82
CA TRP A 98 3.08 -8.40 -13.35
C TRP A 98 2.79 -9.68 -14.13
N VAL A 99 1.51 -10.07 -14.23
CA VAL A 99 1.08 -11.26 -14.98
C VAL A 99 1.44 -11.10 -16.46
N ARG A 100 1.16 -9.95 -17.06
CA ARG A 100 1.47 -9.65 -18.47
C ARG A 100 2.95 -9.85 -18.78
N PHE A 101 3.84 -9.28 -17.95
CA PHE A 101 5.27 -9.42 -18.17
C PHE A 101 5.80 -10.80 -17.83
N LYS A 102 5.24 -11.47 -16.82
CA LYS A 102 5.62 -12.84 -16.49
C LYS A 102 5.33 -13.80 -17.64
N VAL A 103 4.11 -13.74 -18.19
CA VAL A 103 3.70 -14.51 -19.39
C VAL A 103 4.58 -14.17 -20.59
N ALA A 104 4.84 -12.88 -20.83
CA ALA A 104 5.67 -12.45 -21.96
C ALA A 104 7.15 -12.87 -21.84
N THR A 105 7.62 -13.18 -20.63
CA THR A 105 9.03 -13.57 -20.38
C THR A 105 9.23 -15.09 -20.31
N GLY A 106 8.15 -15.89 -20.43
CA GLY A 106 8.24 -17.35 -20.51
C GLY A 106 8.73 -18.05 -19.23
N ASN A 107 8.47 -17.46 -18.06
CA ASN A 107 8.83 -17.99 -16.73
C ASN A 107 7.60 -18.31 -15.86
#